data_AF-A0A258CTW5-F1
#
_entry.id   AF-A0A258CTW5-F1
#
_cell.length_a   1.000
_cell.length_b   1.000
_cell.length_c   1.000
_cell.angle_alpha   90.00
_cell.angle_beta   90.00
_cell.angle_gamma   90.00
#
_symmetry.space_group_name_H-M   'P 1'
#
loop_
_entity.id
_entity.type
_entity.pdbx_description
1 polymer ?
#
loop_
_entity_poly.entity_id
_entity_poly.type
_entity_poly.pdbx_seq_one_letter_code
_entity_poly.pdbx_strand_id
1 'polypeptide(L)' 'MKAAPSALRRIVADNVRRLRRGLAMSQEELAAQAQLHRTYVGAIERAERNLSLDNIERLALALKVTPAALLTP' A
#
# COMPACT_ATOMS: atom_id res chain seq x y z
N MET A 1 24.08 1.00 0.73
CA MET A 1 23.16 1.51 -0.32
C MET A 1 21.88 0.70 -0.25
N LYS A 2 20.68 1.31 -0.17
CA LYS A 2 19.43 0.51 -0.20
C LYS A 2 19.28 -0.07 -1.61
N ALA A 3 19.06 -1.38 -1.71
CA ALA A 3 18.77 -2.02 -2.99
C ALA A 3 17.54 -1.40 -3.65
N ALA A 4 17.55 -1.31 -4.98
CA ALA A 4 16.40 -0.83 -5.74
C ALA A 4 15.14 -1.64 -5.38
N PRO A 5 13.95 -1.02 -5.35
CA PRO A 5 12.72 -1.74 -5.06
C PRO A 5 12.45 -2.80 -6.12
N SER A 6 12.06 -4.00 -5.68
CA SER A 6 11.68 -5.11 -6.56
C SER A 6 10.47 -4.75 -7.40
N ALA A 7 10.28 -5.47 -8.52
CA ALA A 7 9.09 -5.31 -9.37
C ALA A 7 7.79 -5.45 -8.57
N LEU A 8 7.70 -6.47 -7.71
CA LEU A 8 6.54 -6.69 -6.84
C LEU A 8 6.27 -5.52 -5.89
N ARG A 9 7.32 -4.88 -5.35
CA ARG A 9 7.15 -3.71 -4.49
C ARG A 9 6.57 -2.51 -5.25
N ARG A 10 6.94 -2.34 -6.53
CA ARG A 10 6.37 -1.29 -7.39
C ARG A 10 4.91 -1.58 -7.72
N ILE A 11 4.57 -2.83 -8.07
CA ILE A 11 3.19 -3.28 -8.31
C ILE A 11 2.31 -2.96 -7.10
N VAL A 12 2.75 -3.32 -5.89
CA VAL A 12 2.02 -3.00 -4.66
C VAL A 12 1.86 -1.50 -4.45
N ALA A 13 2.93 -0.73 -4.65
CA ALA A 13 2.89 0.73 -4.49
C ALA A 13 1.87 1.38 -5.44
N ASP A 14 1.85 0.95 -6.70
CA ASP A 14 0.94 1.46 -7.72
C ASP A 14 -0.51 1.04 -7.46
N ASN A 15 -0.74 -0.21 -7.07
CA ASN A 15 -2.07 -0.70 -6.71
C ASN A 15 -2.66 -0.01 -5.48
N VAL A 16 -1.88 0.15 -4.41
CA VAL A 16 -2.32 0.87 -3.21
C VAL A 16 -2.73 2.29 -3.58
N ARG A 17 -1.91 3.00 -4.36
CA ARG A 17 -2.22 4.37 -4.81
C ARG A 17 -3.46 4.42 -5.70
N ARG A 18 -3.58 3.50 -6.67
CA ARG A 18 -4.68 3.43 -7.62
C ARG A 18 -6.01 3.15 -6.91
N LEU A 19 -6.05 2.12 -6.07
CA LEU A 19 -7.24 1.72 -5.31
C LEU A 19 -7.66 2.81 -4.32
N ARG A 20 -6.70 3.39 -3.58
CA ARG A 20 -6.99 4.49 -2.65
C ARG A 20 -7.64 5.68 -3.36
N ARG A 21 -7.09 6.08 -4.51
CA ARG A 21 -7.65 7.17 -5.32
C ARG A 21 -9.03 6.82 -5.88
N GLY A 22 -9.25 5.55 -6.27
CA GLY A 22 -10.57 5.06 -6.69
C GLY A 22 -11.63 5.13 -5.59
N LEU A 23 -11.23 5.09 -4.32
CA LEU A 23 -12.10 5.29 -3.16
C LEU A 23 -12.16 6.75 -2.68
N ALA A 24 -11.57 7.70 -3.42
CA ALA A 24 -11.47 9.11 -3.04
C ALA A 24 -10.82 9.37 -1.66
N MET A 25 -9.99 8.45 -1.18
CA MET A 25 -9.32 8.56 0.12
C MET A 25 -8.00 9.33 0.02
N SER A 26 -7.71 10.17 0.99
CA SER A 26 -6.38 10.70 1.28
C SER A 26 -5.47 9.62 1.88
N GLN A 27 -4.16 9.89 1.90
CA GLN A 27 -3.21 8.98 2.58
C GLN A 27 -3.46 8.91 4.09
N GLU A 28 -3.96 9.98 4.71
CA GLU A 28 -4.28 10.02 6.14
C GLU A 28 -5.48 9.11 6.44
N GLU A 29 -6.53 9.17 5.61
CA GLU A 29 -7.72 8.30 5.75
C GLU A 29 -7.38 6.82 5.55
N LEU A 30 -6.60 6.48 4.53
CA LEU A 30 -6.14 5.09 4.35
C LEU A 30 -5.30 4.62 5.53
N ALA A 31 -4.41 5.48 6.04
CA ALA A 31 -3.57 5.16 7.18
C ALA A 31 -4.41 4.91 8.43
N ALA A 32 -5.39 5.76 8.72
CA ALA A 32 -6.32 5.58 9.82
C ALA A 32 -7.09 4.25 9.72
N GLN A 33 -7.65 3.95 8.54
CA GLN A 33 -8.41 2.70 8.31
C GLN A 33 -7.55 1.45 8.39
N ALA A 34 -6.32 1.50 7.86
CA ALA A 34 -5.37 0.40 7.92
C ALA A 34 -4.65 0.30 9.28
N GLN A 35 -4.91 1.23 10.21
CA GLN A 35 -4.20 1.37 11.49
C GLN A 35 -2.68 1.45 11.30
N LEU A 36 -2.26 2.26 10.34
CA LEU A 36 -0.87 2.56 9.99
C LEU A 36 -0.59 4.06 10.18
N HIS A 37 0.69 4.43 10.23
CA HIS A 37 1.07 5.83 10.22
C HIS A 37 1.00 6.41 8.79
N ARG A 38 0.49 7.63 8.59
CA ARG A 38 0.39 8.26 7.26
C ARG A 38 1.73 8.27 6.51
N THR A 39 2.83 8.58 7.18
CA THR A 39 4.15 8.61 6.52
C THR A 39 4.59 7.22 6.03
N TYR A 40 4.14 6.14 6.69
CA TYR A 40 4.38 4.77 6.25
C TYR A 40 3.57 4.46 4.98
N VAL A 41 2.29 4.83 4.94
CA VAL A 41 1.45 4.72 3.73
C VAL A 41 2.06 5.51 2.56
N GLY A 42 2.51 6.75 2.80
CA GLY A 42 3.20 7.52 1.76
C GLY A 42 4.49 6.86 1.27
N ALA A 43 5.26 6.24 2.16
CA ALA A 43 6.48 5.52 1.80
C ALA A 43 6.18 4.21 1.03
N ILE A 44 5.06 3.54 1.33
CA ILE A 44 4.56 2.38 0.58
C ILE A 44 4.23 2.78 -0.86
N GLU A 45 3.46 3.86 -1.05
CA GLU A 45 3.09 4.34 -2.40
C GLU A 45 4.28 4.83 -3.24
N ARG A 46 5.44 5.07 -2.62
CA ARG A 46 6.70 5.40 -3.31
C ARG A 46 7.65 4.20 -3.43
N ALA A 47 7.19 3.00 -3.08
CA ALA A 47 7.98 1.77 -3.05
C ALA A 47 9.25 1.85 -2.15
N GLU A 48 9.25 2.72 -1.14
CA GLU A 48 10.39 2.96 -0.23
C GLU A 48 10.42 2.00 0.97
N ARG A 49 9.39 1.17 1.14
CA ARG A 49 9.23 0.23 2.25
C ARG A 49 8.97 -1.18 1.75
N ASN A 50 9.62 -2.15 2.40
CA ASN A 50 9.23 -3.54 2.32
C ASN A 50 8.08 -3.75 3.31
N LEU A 51 6.93 -4.22 2.84
CA LEU A 51 5.77 -4.49 3.67
C LEU A 51 5.90 -5.88 4.30
N SER A 52 5.44 -6.02 5.54
CA SER A 52 5.10 -7.33 6.11
C SER A 52 3.79 -7.84 5.51
N LEU A 53 3.54 -9.14 5.61
CA LEU A 53 2.27 -9.74 5.19
C LEU A 53 1.09 -9.14 5.97
N ASP A 54 1.23 -8.92 7.28
CA ASP A 54 0.17 -8.31 8.11
C ASP A 54 -0.23 -6.91 7.61
N ASN A 55 0.75 -6.12 7.16
CA ASN A 55 0.47 -4.79 6.60
C ASN A 55 -0.19 -4.86 5.22
N ILE A 56 0.09 -5.91 4.43
CA ILE A 56 -0.63 -6.16 3.16
C ILE A 56 -2.09 -6.47 3.46
N GLU A 57 -2.37 -7.32 4.45
CA GLU A 57 -3.74 -7.65 4.86
C GLU A 57 -4.49 -6.41 5.37
N ARG A 58 -3.88 -5.62 6.26
CA ARG A 58 -4.48 -4.38 6.77
C ARG A 58 -4.80 -3.37 5.67
N LEU A 59 -3.88 -3.19 4.70
CA LEU A 59 -4.12 -2.33 3.54
C LEU A 59 -5.23 -2.88 2.65
N ALA A 60 -5.24 -4.19 2.39
CA ALA A 60 -6.25 -4.82 1.55
C ALA A 60 -7.66 -4.67 2.15
N LEU A 61 -7.78 -4.89 3.47
CA LEU A 61 -9.02 -4.66 4.22
C LEU A 61 -9.49 -3.20 4.15
N ALA A 62 -8.58 -2.25 4.40
CA ALA A 62 -8.91 -0.82 4.31
C ALA A 62 -9.31 -0.40 2.88
N LEU A 63 -8.68 -0.99 1.87
CA LEU A 63 -8.98 -0.76 0.45
C LEU A 63 -10.16 -1.59 -0.08
N LYS A 64 -10.79 -2.43 0.76
CA LYS A 64 -11.93 -3.28 0.40
C LYS A 64 -11.64 -4.25 -0.76
N VAL A 65 -10.44 -4.81 -0.78
CA VAL A 65 -9.99 -5.79 -1.78
C VAL A 65 -9.33 -7.00 -1.12
N THR A 66 -9.05 -8.05 -1.90
CA THR A 66 -8.23 -9.17 -1.43
C THR A 66 -6.73 -8.79 -1.41
N PRO A 67 -5.91 -9.41 -0.56
CA PRO A 67 -4.45 -9.20 -0.58
C PRO A 67 -3.81 -9.43 -1.96
N ALA A 68 -4.31 -10.41 -2.72
CA ALA A 68 -3.83 -10.71 -4.07
C ALA A 68 -4.00 -9.55 -5.06
N ALA A 69 -5.05 -8.72 -4.90
CA ALA A 69 -5.27 -7.54 -5.72
C ALA A 69 -4.20 -6.46 -5.53
N LEU A 70 -3.43 -6.51 -4.43
CA LEU A 70 -2.28 -5.64 -4.22
C LEU A 70 -1.02 -6.18 -4.91
N LEU A 71 -0.94 -7.50 -5.12
CA LEU A 71 0.25 -8.21 -5.62
C LEU A 71 0.27 -8.43 -7.14
N THR A 72 -0.83 -8.17 -7.82
CA THR A 72 -1.01 -8.44 -9.26
C THR A 72 -1.00 -7.15 -10.09
N PRO A 73 -0.45 -7.15 -11.32
CA PRO A 73 -0.44 -5.97 -12.19
C PRO A 73 -1.84 -5.45 -12.57
#